data_AF-A0A9E7SXB7-F1
#
_entry.id   AF-A0A9E7SXB7-F1
#
_cell.length_a   1.000
_cell.length_b   1.000
_cell.length_c   1.000
_cell.angle_alpha   90.00
_cell.angle_beta   90.00
_cell.angle_gamma   90.00
#
_symmetry.space_group_name_H-M   'P 1'
#
loop_
_entity.id
_entity.type
_entity.pdbx_description
1 polymer ?
#
loop_
_entity_poly.entity_id
_entity_poly.type
_entity_poly.pdbx_seq_one_letter_code
_entity_poly.pdbx_strand_id
1 'polypeptide(L)'
;MNQLARPPESYPEDIRDAFEYCEDCEKVVVSVGQHTCPTGTAGGRKSASDRTRLAKLDGRPLDSDVLYPEGRSENNAWAYHELDESGDPLHDVDHDAGHQISSRSEAIEKGCYPCGMCRLIQDRRGGEDDG
;
A
#
# COMPACT_ATOMS: atom_id res chain seq x y z
N MET A 1 -6.89 -9.30 -19.55
CA MET A 1 -5.73 -8.47 -19.19
C MET A 1 -6.00 -7.08 -19.74
N ASN A 2 -6.53 -6.16 -18.93
CA ASN A 2 -6.90 -4.83 -19.40
C ASN A 2 -5.83 -3.85 -18.91
N GLN A 3 -4.88 -3.53 -19.79
CA GLN A 3 -3.93 -2.44 -19.55
C GLN A 3 -4.76 -1.15 -19.60
N LEU A 4 -5.02 -0.52 -18.45
CA LEU A 4 -5.59 0.83 -18.43
C LEU A 4 -4.47 1.79 -18.82
N ALA A 5 -4.34 1.93 -20.14
CA ALA A 5 -3.37 2.77 -20.82
C ALA A 5 -3.56 4.25 -20.44
N ARG A 6 -2.47 5.01 -20.52
CA ARG A 6 -2.49 6.48 -20.57
C ARG A 6 -3.66 6.96 -21.46
N PRO A 7 -4.29 8.11 -21.15
CA PRO A 7 -5.33 8.65 -22.00
C PRO A 7 -4.77 8.72 -23.43
N PRO A 8 -5.46 8.18 -24.44
CA PRO A 8 -4.90 8.05 -25.77
C PRO A 8 -4.57 9.44 -26.31
N GLU A 9 -3.50 9.55 -27.09
CA GLU A 9 -2.98 10.82 -27.61
C GLU A 9 -3.99 11.60 -28.47
N SER A 10 -5.11 10.95 -28.83
CA SER A 10 -6.26 11.53 -29.51
C SER A 10 -7.14 12.44 -28.65
N TYR A 11 -6.91 12.53 -27.33
CA TYR A 11 -7.62 13.48 -26.47
C TYR A 11 -7.05 14.90 -26.62
N PRO A 12 -7.88 15.95 -26.58
CA PRO A 12 -7.42 17.34 -26.54
C PRO A 12 -6.44 17.57 -25.40
N GLU A 13 -5.45 18.44 -25.58
CA GLU A 13 -4.40 18.72 -24.58
C GLU A 13 -5.00 19.12 -23.22
N ASP A 14 -6.02 19.98 -23.21
CA ASP A 14 -6.72 20.40 -21.98
C ASP A 14 -7.40 19.23 -21.23
N ILE A 15 -7.78 18.17 -21.93
CA ILE A 15 -8.36 16.97 -21.31
C ILE A 15 -7.25 16.03 -20.82
N ARG A 16 -6.08 16.03 -21.47
CA ARG A 16 -4.92 15.22 -21.05
C ARG A 16 -4.26 15.79 -19.80
N ASP A 17 -4.18 17.11 -19.67
CA ASP A 17 -3.64 17.79 -18.48
C ASP A 17 -4.55 17.64 -17.25
N ALA A 18 -5.83 17.34 -17.46
CA ALA A 18 -6.76 16.99 -16.40
C ALA A 18 -6.56 15.57 -15.84
N PHE A 19 -5.56 14.82 -16.30
CA PHE A 19 -5.25 13.49 -15.80
C PHE A 19 -3.82 13.41 -15.24
N GLU A 20 -3.71 13.08 -13.97
CA GLU A 20 -2.46 12.83 -13.25
C GLU A 20 -2.21 11.32 -13.08
N TYR A 21 -0.96 10.93 -12.86
CA TYR A 21 -0.60 9.54 -12.59
C TYR A 21 -0.42 9.34 -11.08
N CYS A 22 -1.23 8.45 -10.50
CA CYS A 22 -1.07 8.08 -9.10
C CYS A 22 0.06 7.05 -8.95
N GLU A 23 1.18 7.44 -8.34
CA GLU A 23 2.35 6.56 -8.13
C GLU A 23 2.07 5.39 -7.16
N ASP A 24 0.99 5.50 -6.37
CA ASP A 24 0.59 4.54 -5.36
C ASP A 24 -0.28 3.39 -5.90
N CYS A 25 -1.27 3.68 -6.75
CA CYS A 25 -2.10 2.64 -7.39
C CYS A 25 -1.81 2.43 -8.87
N GLU A 26 -0.86 3.19 -9.45
CA GLU A 26 -0.45 3.08 -10.84
C GLU A 26 -1.62 3.30 -11.82
N LYS A 27 -2.61 4.09 -11.39
CA LYS A 27 -3.78 4.48 -12.19
C LYS A 27 -3.67 5.94 -12.61
N VAL A 28 -4.21 6.20 -13.79
CA VAL A 28 -4.50 7.55 -14.27
C VAL A 28 -5.75 8.06 -13.55
N VAL A 29 -5.67 9.26 -12.98
CA VAL A 29 -6.70 9.86 -12.12
C VAL A 29 -6.93 11.31 -12.52
N VAL A 30 -8.12 11.86 -12.27
CA VAL A 30 -8.45 13.24 -12.69
C VAL A 30 -7.75 14.30 -11.82
N SER A 31 -7.36 13.95 -10.59
CA SER A 31 -6.43 14.75 -9.79
C SER A 31 -5.86 13.90 -8.66
N VAL A 32 -4.53 13.89 -8.48
CA VAL A 32 -3.86 13.17 -7.38
C VAL A 32 -4.26 13.76 -6.02
N GLY A 33 -4.39 15.08 -5.91
CA GLY A 33 -4.80 15.75 -4.68
C GLY A 33 -6.22 15.41 -4.20
N GLN A 34 -7.09 14.94 -5.10
CA GLN A 34 -8.46 14.49 -4.79
C GLN A 34 -8.64 12.97 -4.99
N HIS A 35 -7.56 12.26 -5.34
CA HIS A 35 -7.61 10.84 -5.61
C HIS A 35 -7.49 10.05 -4.31
N THR A 36 -8.61 9.48 -3.87
CA THR A 36 -8.56 8.42 -2.86
C THR A 36 -8.02 7.16 -3.51
N CYS A 37 -6.75 6.88 -3.26
CA CYS A 37 -6.06 5.74 -3.80
C CYS A 37 -6.68 4.43 -3.28
N PRO A 38 -7.28 3.58 -4.15
CA PRO A 38 -7.86 2.32 -3.71
C PRO A 38 -6.79 1.30 -3.31
N THR A 39 -5.49 1.58 -3.42
CA THR A 39 -4.44 0.72 -2.86
C THR A 39 -4.40 0.69 -1.33
N GLY A 40 -5.28 1.45 -0.66
CA GLY A 40 -5.64 1.15 0.71
C GLY A 40 -6.49 -0.11 0.87
N THR A 41 -7.35 -0.46 -0.10
CA THR A 41 -8.46 -1.41 0.17
C THR A 41 -8.84 -2.41 -0.92
N ALA A 42 -8.43 -2.31 -2.18
CA ALA A 42 -8.85 -3.31 -3.17
C ALA A 42 -7.99 -3.41 -4.44
N GLY A 43 -7.48 -4.63 -4.70
CA GLY A 43 -7.73 -5.27 -5.99
C GLY A 43 -6.56 -5.45 -6.95
N GLY A 44 -5.49 -6.12 -6.53
CA GLY A 44 -4.53 -6.74 -7.46
C GLY A 44 -3.32 -7.36 -6.79
N ARG A 45 -2.93 -8.58 -7.19
CA ARG A 45 -1.63 -9.17 -6.80
C ARG A 45 -0.51 -8.24 -7.31
N LYS A 46 0.20 -7.57 -6.39
CA LYS A 46 1.42 -6.80 -6.69
C LYS A 46 2.51 -7.75 -7.17
N SER A 47 3.25 -7.38 -8.22
CA SER A 47 4.38 -8.17 -8.69
C SER A 47 5.49 -8.21 -7.64
N ALA A 48 6.42 -9.17 -7.73
CA ALA A 48 7.55 -9.22 -6.79
C ALA A 48 8.41 -7.94 -6.85
N SER A 49 8.56 -7.36 -8.05
CA SER A 49 9.27 -6.10 -8.26
C SER A 49 8.56 -4.92 -7.60
N ASP A 50 7.23 -4.84 -7.70
CA ASP A 50 6.45 -3.78 -7.05
C ASP A 50 6.50 -3.88 -5.54
N ARG A 51 6.39 -5.09 -5.00
CA ARG A 51 6.52 -5.32 -3.55
C ARG A 51 7.89 -4.88 -3.04
N THR A 52 8.95 -5.26 -3.74
CA THR A 52 10.31 -4.84 -3.42
C THR A 52 10.47 -3.32 -3.50
N ARG A 53 9.89 -2.67 -4.52
CA ARG A 53 9.90 -1.20 -4.66
C ARG A 53 9.19 -0.54 -3.48
N LEU A 54 7.99 -0.99 -3.14
CA LEU A 54 7.18 -0.45 -2.05
C LEU A 54 7.85 -0.64 -0.69
N ALA A 55 8.47 -1.81 -0.45
CA ALA A 55 9.24 -2.06 0.76
C ALA A 55 10.46 -1.13 0.89
N LYS A 56 11.15 -0.81 -0.23
CA LYS A 56 12.27 0.15 -0.23
C LYS A 56 11.84 1.59 0.01
N LEU A 57 10.61 1.93 -0.38
CA LEU A 57 10.03 3.26 -0.16
C LEU A 57 9.48 3.41 1.26
N ASP A 58 9.33 2.31 2.01
CA ASP A 58 8.95 2.38 3.41
C ASP A 58 10.12 2.90 4.25
N GLY A 59 10.02 4.16 4.71
CA GLY A 59 11.02 4.81 5.54
C GLY A 59 10.88 4.53 7.04
N ARG A 60 9.91 3.70 7.45
CA ARG A 60 9.66 3.40 8.87
C ARG A 60 10.72 2.46 9.46
N PRO A 61 10.94 2.45 10.80
CA PRO A 61 12.05 1.75 11.44
C PRO A 61 12.07 0.24 11.16
N LEU A 62 13.20 -0.34 10.74
CA LEU A 62 13.21 -1.76 10.35
C LEU A 62 12.97 -2.74 11.51
N ASP A 63 13.24 -2.30 12.73
CA ASP A 63 13.08 -3.05 13.98
C ASP A 63 11.66 -3.06 14.55
N SER A 64 10.70 -2.29 14.00
CA SER A 64 9.32 -2.32 14.51
C SER A 64 8.62 -3.63 14.20
N ASP A 65 7.79 -4.08 15.13
CA ASP A 65 6.94 -5.25 14.95
C ASP A 65 5.80 -4.97 13.96
N VAL A 66 5.58 -5.91 13.04
CA VAL A 66 4.50 -5.88 12.05
C VAL A 66 3.85 -7.25 11.95
N LEU A 67 2.55 -7.25 11.64
CA LEU A 67 1.79 -8.46 11.37
C LEU A 67 1.83 -8.79 9.88
N TYR A 68 2.20 -10.02 9.52
CA TYR A 68 2.16 -10.45 8.11
C TYR A 68 1.80 -11.95 8.00
N PRO A 69 1.28 -12.38 6.85
CA PRO A 69 0.87 -13.77 6.64
C PRO A 69 2.07 -14.72 6.53
N GLU A 70 2.01 -15.86 7.22
CA GLU A 70 3.00 -16.94 7.19
C GLU A 70 2.91 -17.77 5.88
N GLY A 71 1.74 -17.75 5.22
CA GLY A 71 1.43 -18.55 4.02
C GLY A 71 1.07 -17.73 2.78
N ARG A 72 1.36 -18.27 1.59
CA ARG A 72 1.03 -17.67 0.29
C ARG A 72 -0.45 -17.86 -0.06
N SER A 73 -1.34 -17.05 0.51
CA SER A 73 -2.75 -17.02 0.08
C SER A 73 -2.96 -16.14 -1.16
N GLU A 74 -4.07 -16.33 -1.87
CA GLU A 74 -4.31 -15.71 -3.18
C GLU A 74 -4.67 -14.22 -3.12
N ASN A 75 -5.05 -13.71 -1.95
CA ASN A 75 -5.62 -12.37 -1.77
C ASN A 75 -4.80 -11.53 -0.76
N ASN A 76 -3.94 -10.63 -1.24
CA ASN A 76 -3.14 -9.70 -0.42
C ASN A 76 -2.16 -10.33 0.58
N ALA A 77 -1.85 -11.62 0.45
CA ALA A 77 -1.02 -12.37 1.38
C ALA A 77 0.49 -12.02 1.38
N TRP A 78 0.84 -10.78 1.01
CA TRP A 78 2.19 -10.25 1.07
C TRP A 78 2.23 -8.85 1.70
N ALA A 79 1.11 -8.33 2.18
CA ALA A 79 1.13 -7.06 2.90
C ALA A 79 1.53 -7.33 4.36
N TYR A 80 2.39 -6.49 4.93
CA TYR A 80 2.54 -6.38 6.39
C TYR A 80 1.72 -5.21 6.92
N HIS A 81 1.13 -5.41 8.08
CA HIS A 81 0.24 -4.50 8.77
C HIS A 81 0.91 -3.96 10.02
N GLU A 82 0.74 -2.66 10.23
CA GLU A 82 1.24 -1.98 11.41
C GLU A 82 0.39 -2.36 12.62
N LEU A 83 1.06 -2.42 13.76
CA LEU A 83 0.44 -2.60 15.06
C LEU A 83 0.38 -1.26 15.80
N ASP A 84 -0.60 -1.12 16.69
CA ASP A 84 -0.66 -0.04 17.67
C ASP A 84 0.21 -0.36 18.90
N GLU A 85 0.16 0.53 19.89
CA GLU A 85 0.93 0.41 21.13
C GLU A 85 0.50 -0.80 21.99
N SER A 86 -0.70 -1.33 21.77
CA SER A 86 -1.22 -2.51 22.45
C SER A 86 -0.82 -3.81 21.73
N GLY A 87 -0.21 -3.71 20.54
CA GLY A 87 0.13 -4.84 19.68
C GLY A 87 -1.03 -5.29 18.79
N ASP A 88 -2.11 -4.51 18.69
CA ASP A 88 -3.26 -4.79 17.85
C ASP A 88 -3.10 -4.10 16.47
N PRO A 89 -3.61 -4.68 15.37
CA PRO A 89 -3.48 -4.03 14.06
C PRO A 89 -4.21 -2.69 13.98
N LEU A 90 -3.63 -1.75 13.25
CA LEU A 90 -4.21 -0.40 13.08
C LEU A 90 -5.59 -0.37 12.41
N HIS A 91 -5.98 -1.44 11.71
CA HIS A 91 -7.28 -1.59 11.10
C HIS A 91 -7.70 -3.05 11.10
N ASP A 92 -8.99 -3.31 10.92
CA ASP A 92 -9.52 -4.67 10.82
C ASP A 92 -8.83 -5.42 9.68
N VAL A 93 -8.18 -6.53 10.03
CA VAL A 93 -7.47 -7.45 9.14
C VAL A 93 -7.93 -8.85 9.47
N ASP A 94 -8.15 -9.69 8.47
CA ASP A 94 -8.56 -11.07 8.70
C ASP A 94 -7.37 -11.87 9.26
N HIS A 95 -7.36 -12.11 10.58
CA HIS A 95 -6.29 -12.84 11.28
C HIS A 95 -6.40 -14.36 11.16
N ASP A 96 -7.53 -14.88 10.66
CA ASP A 96 -7.95 -16.26 10.85
C ASP A 96 -7.08 -17.27 10.06
N ALA A 97 -6.21 -16.80 9.17
CA ALA A 97 -5.31 -17.63 8.38
C ALA A 97 -3.83 -17.32 8.62
N GLY A 98 -3.26 -17.83 9.71
CA GLY A 98 -1.80 -18.02 9.85
C GLY A 98 -0.96 -16.75 9.68
N HIS A 99 -1.27 -15.70 10.43
CA HIS A 99 -0.43 -14.50 10.51
C HIS A 99 0.59 -14.64 11.64
N GLN A 100 1.75 -14.00 11.46
CA GLN A 100 2.80 -13.93 12.46
C GLN A 100 3.24 -12.47 12.68
N ILE A 101 3.70 -12.19 13.89
CA ILE A 101 4.32 -10.92 14.26
C ILE A 101 5.84 -11.12 14.23
N SER A 102 6.55 -10.23 13.55
CA SER A 102 8.01 -10.20 13.49
C SER A 102 8.47 -8.79 13.14
N SER A 103 9.79 -8.57 13.13
CA SER A 103 10.35 -7.30 12.68
C SER A 103 9.96 -6.97 11.24
N ARG A 104 9.80 -5.68 10.94
CA ARG A 104 9.57 -5.18 9.58
C ARG A 104 10.66 -5.65 8.62
N SER A 105 11.92 -5.70 9.05
CA SER A 105 13.02 -6.28 8.27
C SER A 105 12.72 -7.71 7.81
N GLU A 106 12.29 -8.59 8.72
CA GLU A 106 12.01 -9.99 8.38
C GLU A 106 10.82 -10.12 7.43
N ALA A 107 9.80 -9.29 7.60
CA ALA A 107 8.66 -9.24 6.68
C ALA A 107 9.12 -8.84 5.25
N ILE A 108 10.00 -7.83 5.15
CA ILE A 108 10.57 -7.39 3.87
C ILE A 108 11.45 -8.49 3.25
N GLU A 109 12.28 -9.19 4.04
CA GLU A 109 13.10 -10.31 3.57
C GLU A 109 12.25 -11.47 3.03
N LYS A 110 11.06 -11.68 3.61
CA LYS A 110 10.06 -12.63 3.08
C LYS A 110 9.31 -12.13 1.85
N GLY A 111 9.64 -10.94 1.35
CA GLY A 111 9.06 -10.35 0.14
C GLY A 111 7.69 -9.70 0.38
N CYS A 112 7.40 -9.33 1.62
CA CYS A 112 6.22 -8.56 1.97
C CYS A 112 6.43 -7.05 1.70
N TYR A 113 5.33 -6.30 1.66
CA TYR A 113 5.29 -4.86 1.37
C TYR A 113 4.33 -4.15 2.32
N PRO A 114 4.46 -2.83 2.51
CA PRO A 114 3.62 -2.12 3.47
C PRO A 114 2.15 -2.10 3.05
N CYS A 115 1.25 -2.35 4.00
CA CYS A 115 -0.18 -2.19 3.79
C CYS A 115 -0.52 -0.71 3.52
N GLY A 116 -1.21 -0.44 2.41
CA GLY A 116 -1.61 0.91 2.02
C GLY A 116 -2.58 1.57 3.00
N MET A 117 -3.46 0.81 3.65
CA MET A 117 -4.37 1.36 4.67
C MET A 117 -3.62 1.74 5.94
N CYS A 118 -2.72 0.88 6.43
CA CYS A 118 -1.86 1.23 7.57
C CYS A 118 -1.02 2.48 7.28
N ARG A 119 -0.49 2.62 6.06
CA ARG A 119 0.25 3.82 5.65
C ARG A 119 -0.63 5.07 5.71
N LEU A 120 -1.85 5.01 5.13
CA LEU A 120 -2.80 6.11 5.17
C LEU A 120 -3.20 6.52 6.60
N ILE A 121 -3.41 5.55 7.49
CA ILE A 121 -3.75 5.81 8.90
C ILE A 121 -2.59 6.52 9.59
N GLN A 122 -1.36 6.06 9.38
CA GLN A 122 -0.17 6.67 9.98
C GLN A 122 0.11 8.07 9.41
N ASP A 123 -0.05 8.27 8.10
CA ASP A 123 0.11 9.60 7.47
C ASP A 123 -0.89 10.62 8.04
N ARG A 124 -2.12 10.19 8.37
CA ARG A 124 -3.11 11.04 9.03
C ARG A 124 -2.72 11.36 10.47
N ARG A 125 -2.30 10.36 11.24
CA ARG A 125 -1.87 10.54 12.64
C ARG A 125 -0.64 11.43 12.77
N GLY A 126 0.33 11.31 11.86
CA GLY A 126 1.53 12.13 11.83
C GLY A 126 1.29 13.59 11.41
N GLY A 127 0.13 13.89 10.80
CA GLY A 127 -0.27 15.25 10.46
C GLY A 127 -1.08 15.98 11.54
N GLU A 128 -1.38 15.31 12.67
CA GLU A 128 -2.17 15.87 13.77
C GLU A 128 -1.30 16.57 14.84
N ASP A 129 0.04 16.57 14.70
CA ASP A 129 1.00 17.19 15.65
C ASP A 129 1.44 18.63 15.27
N ASP A 130 0.84 19.23 14.23
CA ASP A 130 1.09 20.61 13.77
C ASP A 130 -0.10 21.57 14.06
N GLY A 131 -0.79 21.39 15.20
CA GLY A 131 -1.97 22.18 15.62
C GLY A 131 -1.86 22.82 17.00
#